data_AF-G2FT84-F1
#
_entry.id   AF-G2FT84-F1
#
_cell.length_a   1.000
_cell.length_b   1.000
_cell.length_c   1.000
_cell.angle_alpha   90.00
_cell.angle_beta   90.00
_cell.angle_gamma   90.00
#
_symmetry.space_group_name_H-M   'P 1'
#
loop_
_entity.id
_entity.type
_entity.pdbx_description
1 polymer ?
#
loop_
_entity_poly.entity_id
_entity_poly.type
_entity_poly.pdbx_seq_one_letter_code
_entity_poly.pdbx_strand_id
1 'polypeptide(L)'
;MVLEPGKCIACGLCVNVCPNQVIDLTSEKDENNKKLLKTYVMNIGRCLLCGLCTEACPTGALKLSLEFENAAYQREELLWDMIARSKQSNKFSGKVG
;
A
#
# COMPACT_ATOMS: atom_id res chain seq x y z
N MET A 1 1.37 6.73 -2.99
CA MET A 1 1.51 5.76 -1.87
C MET A 1 2.45 4.66 -2.33
N VAL A 2 3.40 4.25 -1.49
CA VAL A 2 4.37 3.18 -1.80
C VAL A 2 4.29 2.10 -0.72
N LEU A 3 4.29 0.84 -1.16
CA LEU A 3 4.40 -0.33 -0.30
C LEU A 3 5.81 -0.93 -0.47
N GLU A 4 6.46 -1.30 0.61
CA GLU A 4 7.65 -2.16 0.65
C GLU A 4 7.21 -3.57 1.11
N PRO A 5 6.90 -4.51 0.19
CA PRO A 5 6.25 -5.77 0.55
C PRO A 5 7.05 -6.61 1.55
N GLY A 6 8.38 -6.58 1.46
CA GLY A 6 9.28 -7.32 2.37
C GLY A 6 9.23 -6.86 3.83
N LYS A 7 8.71 -5.66 4.11
CA LYS A 7 8.48 -5.17 5.48
C LYS A 7 7.06 -5.43 5.98
N CYS A 8 6.13 -5.79 5.09
CA CYS A 8 4.75 -6.00 5.47
C CYS A 8 4.58 -7.36 6.17
N ILE A 9 4.05 -7.34 7.40
CA ILE A 9 3.74 -8.54 8.19
C ILE A 9 2.26 -8.95 8.09
N ALA A 10 1.52 -8.36 7.14
CA ALA A 10 0.09 -8.60 6.91
C ALA A 10 -0.77 -8.51 8.18
N CYS A 11 -0.51 -7.49 9.02
CA CYS A 11 -1.21 -7.30 10.30
C CYS A 11 -2.63 -6.72 10.16
N GLY A 12 -2.95 -6.07 9.03
CA GLY A 12 -4.28 -5.48 8.79
C GLY A 12 -4.52 -4.12 9.45
N LEU A 13 -3.56 -3.55 10.20
CA LEU A 13 -3.76 -2.25 10.86
C LEU A 13 -4.04 -1.11 9.88
N CYS A 14 -3.41 -1.12 8.70
CA CYS A 14 -3.67 -0.14 7.65
C CYS A 14 -5.11 -0.22 7.11
N VAL A 15 -5.70 -1.43 7.06
CA VAL A 15 -7.11 -1.64 6.69
C VAL A 15 -8.01 -1.06 7.75
N ASN A 16 -7.76 -1.42 9.02
CA ASN A 16 -8.60 -1.01 10.15
C ASN A 16 -8.61 0.50 10.40
N VAL A 17 -7.47 1.18 10.22
CA VAL A 17 -7.36 2.63 10.44
C VAL A 17 -7.93 3.45 9.27
N CYS A 18 -8.18 2.83 8.11
CA CYS A 18 -8.61 3.56 6.93
C CYS A 18 -10.07 4.01 7.05
N PRO A 19 -10.36 5.33 7.17
CA PRO A 19 -11.72 5.81 7.38
C PRO A 19 -12.64 5.52 6.18
N ASN A 20 -12.07 5.46 4.97
CA ASN A 20 -12.81 5.22 3.74
C ASN A 20 -12.82 3.76 3.30
N GLN A 21 -12.18 2.86 4.07
CA GLN A 21 -12.11 1.42 3.77
C GLN A 21 -11.66 1.14 2.32
N VAL A 22 -10.58 1.80 1.88
CA VAL A 22 -10.10 1.68 0.48
C VAL A 22 -9.00 0.64 0.30
N ILE A 23 -8.66 -0.09 1.37
CA ILE A 23 -7.53 -1.02 1.39
C ILE A 23 -8.08 -2.42 1.66
N ASP A 24 -7.78 -3.35 0.76
CA ASP A 24 -8.02 -4.77 0.95
C ASP A 24 -6.68 -5.51 0.88
N LEU A 25 -6.44 -6.41 1.83
CA LEU A 25 -5.26 -7.27 1.79
C LEU A 25 -5.61 -8.68 2.23
N THR A 26 -4.92 -9.66 1.65
CA THR A 26 -5.00 -11.05 2.08
C THR A 26 -3.62 -11.57 2.46
N SER A 27 -3.59 -12.62 3.26
CA SER A 27 -2.36 -13.26 3.70
C SER A 27 -2.48 -14.77 3.62
N GLU A 28 -1.37 -15.44 3.39
CA GLU A 28 -1.23 -16.88 3.60
C GLU A 28 -0.28 -17.16 4.76
N LYS A 29 -0.26 -18.40 5.24
CA LYS A 29 0.70 -18.84 6.25
C LYS A 29 1.80 -19.66 5.59
N ASP A 30 3.04 -19.45 5.98
CA ASP A 30 4.14 -20.33 5.62
C ASP A 30 4.17 -21.60 6.49
N GLU A 31 5.16 -22.46 6.24
CA GLU A 31 5.42 -23.69 6.99
C GLU A 31 5.64 -23.48 8.50
N ASN A 32 6.03 -22.27 8.90
CA ASN A 32 6.25 -21.88 10.29
C ASN A 32 5.04 -21.13 10.90
N ASN A 33 3.86 -21.20 10.26
CA ASN A 33 2.64 -20.47 10.64
C ASN A 33 2.76 -18.93 10.63
N LYS A 34 3.79 -18.37 10.01
CA LYS A 34 3.96 -16.92 9.88
C LYS A 34 3.11 -16.39 8.74
N LYS A 35 2.43 -15.26 8.96
CA LYS A 35 1.65 -14.58 7.92
C LYS A 35 2.58 -13.97 6.87
N LEU A 36 2.32 -14.28 5.61
CA LEU A 36 2.93 -13.66 4.44
C LEU A 36 1.86 -12.90 3.66
N LEU A 37 2.19 -11.69 3.20
CA LEU A 37 1.30 -10.89 2.38
C LEU A 37 1.08 -11.57 1.03
N LYS A 38 -0.19 -11.80 0.66
CA LYS A 38 -0.59 -12.44 -0.60
C LYS A 38 -1.07 -11.42 -1.63
N THR A 39 -2.03 -10.58 -1.23
CA THR A 39 -2.55 -9.50 -2.07
C THR A 39 -2.62 -8.21 -1.26
N TYR A 40 -2.48 -7.08 -1.94
CA TYR A 40 -2.70 -5.76 -1.37
C TYR A 40 -3.25 -4.85 -2.45
N VAL A 41 -4.55 -4.56 -2.38
CA VAL A 41 -5.26 -3.70 -3.33
C VAL A 41 -5.67 -2.41 -2.61
N MET A 42 -5.46 -1.27 -3.26
CA MET A 42 -5.87 0.04 -2.77
C MET A 42 -6.69 0.76 -3.83
N ASN A 43 -7.90 1.20 -3.50
CA ASN A 43 -8.69 2.07 -4.36
C ASN A 43 -8.24 3.52 -4.20
N ILE A 44 -7.33 3.97 -5.07
CA ILE A 44 -6.79 5.33 -5.00
C ILE A 44 -7.85 6.38 -5.35
N GLY A 45 -8.84 6.03 -6.19
CA GLY A 45 -9.93 6.91 -6.58
C GLY A 45 -10.87 7.30 -5.44
N ARG A 46 -10.78 6.63 -4.28
CA ARG A 46 -11.52 6.94 -3.05
C ARG A 46 -10.62 7.29 -1.86
N CYS A 47 -9.31 7.23 -2.04
CA CYS A 47 -8.34 7.48 -1.00
C CYS A 47 -8.22 8.99 -0.74
N LEU A 48 -8.22 9.40 0.52
CA LEU A 48 -8.05 10.80 0.91
C LEU A 48 -6.58 11.22 1.02
N LEU A 49 -5.64 10.29 0.80
CA LEU A 49 -4.20 10.51 0.96
C LEU A 49 -3.81 11.07 2.35
N CYS A 50 -4.58 10.72 3.40
CA CYS A 50 -4.41 11.30 4.74
C CYS A 50 -3.21 10.78 5.55
N GLY A 51 -2.53 9.72 5.10
CA GLY A 51 -1.33 9.20 5.77
C GLY A 51 -1.57 8.30 7.00
N LEU A 52 -2.79 8.15 7.50
CA LEU A 52 -3.11 7.33 8.67
C LEU A 52 -2.61 5.87 8.56
N CYS A 53 -2.69 5.27 7.38
CA CYS A 53 -2.20 3.92 7.14
C CYS A 53 -0.66 3.80 7.20
N THR A 54 0.07 4.89 6.93
CA THR A 54 1.53 4.96 7.15
C THR A 54 1.84 5.06 8.63
N GLU A 55 1.16 5.94 9.37
CA GLU A 55 1.38 6.09 10.83
C GLU A 55 1.04 4.83 11.60
N ALA A 56 -0.05 4.15 11.24
CA ALA A 56 -0.45 2.90 11.87
C ALA A 56 0.44 1.69 11.51
N CYS A 57 1.33 1.81 10.52
CA CYS A 57 2.14 0.68 10.06
C CYS A 57 3.33 0.45 11.01
N PRO A 58 3.34 -0.63 11.82
CA PRO A 58 4.36 -0.81 12.86
C PRO A 58 5.76 -1.11 12.30
N THR A 59 5.84 -1.53 11.03
CA THR A 59 7.10 -1.88 10.36
C THR A 59 7.55 -0.84 9.33
N GLY A 60 6.79 0.26 9.17
CA GLY A 60 7.06 1.28 8.15
C GLY A 60 7.00 0.74 6.71
N ALA A 61 6.22 -0.31 6.46
CA ALA A 61 6.06 -0.90 5.13
C ALA A 61 5.30 0.00 4.14
N LEU A 62 4.50 0.95 4.63
CA LEU A 62 3.74 1.89 3.82
C LEU A 62 4.26 3.30 3.99
N LYS A 63 4.46 4.01 2.88
CA LYS A 63 4.85 5.42 2.87
C LYS A 63 3.93 6.23 1.97
N LEU A 64 3.55 7.42 2.43
CA LEU A 64 2.96 8.41 1.55
C LEU A 64 4.09 8.95 0.65
N SER A 65 3.90 8.83 -0.67
CA SER A 65 4.87 9.32 -1.66
C SER A 65 4.46 10.70 -2.17
N LEU A 66 5.41 11.42 -2.73
CA LEU A 66 5.18 12.69 -3.44
C LEU A 66 4.77 12.48 -4.91
N GLU A 67 4.40 11.26 -5.30
CA GLU A 67 3.94 10.95 -6.65
C GLU A 67 2.50 11.44 -6.82
N PHE A 68 2.30 12.45 -7.67
CA PHE A 68 0.99 13.07 -7.92
C PHE A 68 0.45 12.86 -9.34
N GLU A 69 1.30 12.47 -10.30
CA GLU A 69 0.92 12.26 -11.71
C GLU A 69 0.25 10.90 -11.93
N ASN A 70 -0.92 10.71 -11.33
CA ASN A 70 -1.64 9.43 -11.29
C ASN A 70 -3.03 9.50 -11.97
N ALA A 71 -3.23 10.45 -12.86
CA ALA A 71 -4.48 10.57 -13.62
C ALA A 71 -4.70 9.31 -14.49
N ALA A 72 -5.95 8.88 -14.56
CA ALA A 72 -6.38 7.68 -15.27
C ALA A 72 -7.65 7.98 -16.07
N TYR A 73 -7.85 7.26 -17.17
CA TYR A 73 -9.04 7.42 -18.02
C TYR A 73 -10.15 6.46 -17.63
N GLN A 74 -9.79 5.31 -17.06
CA GLN A 74 -10.74 4.28 -16.63
C GLN A 74 -10.74 4.16 -15.11
N ARG A 75 -11.90 3.84 -14.54
CA ARG A 75 -12.06 3.74 -13.08
C ARG A 75 -11.27 2.56 -12.52
N GLU A 76 -11.15 1.49 -13.29
CA GLU A 76 -10.48 0.24 -12.95
C GLU A 76 -8.97 0.46 -12.78
N GLU A 77 -8.39 1.42 -13.50
CA GLU A 77 -6.98 1.83 -13.39
C GLU A 77 -6.66 2.48 -12.02
N LEU A 78 -7.69 2.89 -11.26
CA LEU A 78 -7.57 3.44 -9.91
C LEU A 78 -7.61 2.35 -8.82
N LEU A 79 -7.80 1.08 -9.18
CA LEU A 79 -7.62 -0.06 -8.28
C LEU A 79 -6.18 -0.54 -8.37
N TRP A 80 -5.36 -0.07 -7.45
CA TRP A 80 -3.94 -0.33 -7.47
C TRP A 80 -3.60 -1.64 -6.78
N ASP A 81 -2.95 -2.55 -7.51
CA ASP A 81 -2.14 -3.61 -6.92
C ASP A 81 -0.85 -2.98 -6.38
N MET A 82 -0.77 -2.87 -5.05
CA MET A 82 0.35 -2.23 -4.37
C MET A 82 1.62 -3.08 -4.38
N ILE A 83 1.50 -4.41 -4.53
CA ILE A 83 2.65 -5.32 -4.68
C ILE A 83 3.24 -5.17 -6.08
N ALA A 84 2.40 -5.09 -7.12
CA ALA A 84 2.87 -4.81 -8.47
C ALA A 84 3.50 -3.40 -8.57
N ARG A 85 2.85 -2.39 -7.96
CA ARG A 85 3.34 -1.00 -7.94
C ARG A 85 4.62 -0.81 -7.12
N SER A 86 4.92 -1.65 -6.14
CA SER A 86 6.16 -1.53 -5.35
C SER A 86 7.43 -1.63 -6.20
N LYS A 87 7.34 -2.18 -7.42
CA LYS A 87 8.45 -2.27 -8.36
C LYS A 87 8.71 -0.95 -9.11
N GLN A 88 7.74 -0.03 -9.12
CA GLN A 88 7.81 1.24 -9.84
C GLN A 88 8.43 2.36 -9.00
N SER A 89 8.38 2.27 -7.66
CA SER A 89 8.85 3.31 -6.75
C SER A 89 10.38 3.53 -6.75
N ASN A 90 11.16 2.65 -7.38
CA ASN A 90 12.61 2.82 -7.54
C ASN A 90 13.02 3.95 -8.50
N LYS A 91 12.07 4.61 -9.18
CA LYS A 91 12.37 5.76 -10.05
C LYS A 91 12.42 7.12 -9.34
N PHE A 92 11.96 7.24 -8.10
CA PHE A 92 11.74 8.55 -7.46
C PHE A 92 12.37 8.74 -6.08
N SER A 93 13.09 7.73 -5.56
CA SER A 93 13.84 7.79 -4.30
C SER A 93 15.03 8.79 -4.30
N GLY A 94 15.21 9.58 -5.37
CA GLY A 94 16.35 10.50 -5.56
C GLY A 94 16.10 11.99 -5.29
N LYS A 95 14.94 12.42 -4.75
CA LYS A 95 14.69 13.86 -4.47
C LYS A 95 13.94 14.10 -3.16
N VAL A 96 14.42 13.52 -2.06
CA VAL A 96 14.07 13.99 -0.72
C VAL A 96 15.38 14.20 0.03
N GLY A 97 15.98 15.35 -0.21
CA GLY A 97 17.06 15.96 0.56
C GLY A 97 16.65 17.37 0.91
#